data_AF-A0A2H0E0X9-F1
#
_entry.id   AF-A0A2H0E0X9-F1
#
_cell.length_a   1.000
_cell.length_b   1.000
_cell.length_c   1.000
_cell.angle_alpha   90.00
_cell.angle_beta   90.00
_cell.angle_gamma   90.00
#
_symmetry.space_group_name_H-M   'P 1'
#
loop_
_entity.id
_entity.type
_entity.pdbx_description
1 polymer ?
#
loop_
_entity_poly.entity_id
_entity_poly.type
_entity_poly.pdbx_seq_one_letter_code
_entity_poly.pdbx_strand_id
1 'polypeptide(L)'
;MNQIVIKGAKENNLKNIDLVIPRNRVVCLVGVSGSGKSTIAFDIIAREGQRQYFESLPAYARRYLSKSNRPEADEIQGISASIIISQDRIRGNPRSTVGTLTEAYTYLRLLYSRVGRPSMDSSYYSFNHPYGACKKCKGLGRAVEVSVDKVIDKSKSLNEGALVPSDWYVGGRQWSIVKASGYFDMDKKLTDYRAEELDRILYAPPEMLQSVSGKFIDRWTFQGVVHRIIHRNNNAHRSLSENDMKYFDLVDCPECHGGRLNSKSLEVRLNGKNIGEVGNLPLEECLAFVKSLDHKNAEVIKPRLIDQLQGLINIGVGYLSLNRSADTLSGGEAQRVKMARQLGCSLIETVYVLDEPTAGLHPKDIINIVENLNRLRNSSNTVIVVEH
;
A
#
# COMPACT_ATOMS: atom_id res chain seq x y z
N MET A 1 -32.19 -24.14 1.60
CA MET A 1 -31.68 -24.81 2.82
C MET A 1 -31.33 -23.73 3.84
N ASN A 2 -31.75 -23.87 5.10
CA ASN A 2 -31.54 -22.83 6.13
C ASN A 2 -30.26 -23.03 6.96
N GLN A 3 -29.45 -24.02 6.63
CA GLN A 3 -28.27 -24.44 7.38
C GLN A 3 -27.16 -24.85 6.40
N ILE A 4 -25.91 -24.68 6.83
CA ILE A 4 -24.71 -25.29 6.23
C ILE A 4 -24.44 -26.57 7.03
N VAL A 5 -24.30 -27.70 6.34
CA VAL A 5 -24.06 -29.01 6.97
C VAL A 5 -22.73 -29.54 6.49
N ILE A 6 -21.87 -29.92 7.43
CA ILE A 6 -20.57 -30.56 7.18
C ILE A 6 -20.59 -31.89 7.93
N LYS A 7 -20.30 -33.00 7.25
CA LYS A 7 -20.14 -34.31 7.88
C LYS A 7 -18.77 -34.88 7.61
N GLY A 8 -18.22 -35.53 8.62
CA GLY A 8 -16.94 -36.23 8.57
C GLY A 8 -15.78 -35.33 8.17
N ALA A 9 -15.73 -34.10 8.69
CA ALA A 9 -14.63 -33.17 8.43
C ALA A 9 -13.30 -33.74 8.95
N LYS A 10 -12.33 -33.90 8.05
CA LYS A 10 -11.02 -34.53 8.29
C LYS A 10 -9.84 -33.63 7.88
N GLU A 11 -10.09 -32.47 7.29
CA GLU A 11 -9.05 -31.54 6.87
C GLU A 11 -8.07 -31.21 8.02
N ASN A 12 -6.78 -31.16 7.71
CA ASN A 12 -5.69 -30.89 8.66
C ASN A 12 -5.75 -31.80 9.90
N ASN A 13 -6.06 -31.25 11.07
CA ASN A 13 -6.07 -31.96 12.35
C ASN A 13 -7.49 -32.29 12.85
N LEU A 14 -8.52 -32.11 12.01
CA LEU A 14 -9.91 -32.42 12.36
C LEU A 14 -10.12 -33.94 12.43
N LYS A 15 -10.86 -34.39 13.44
CA LYS A 15 -11.05 -35.82 13.74
C LYS A 15 -12.46 -36.29 13.39
N ASN A 16 -12.80 -36.28 12.09
CA ASN A 16 -14.09 -36.75 11.58
C ASN A 16 -15.29 -36.06 12.26
N ILE A 17 -15.31 -34.72 12.19
CA ILE A 17 -16.28 -33.90 12.93
C ILE A 17 -17.51 -33.60 12.07
N ASP A 18 -18.70 -33.70 12.67
CA ASP A 18 -19.96 -33.27 12.08
C ASP A 18 -20.36 -31.90 12.66
N LEU A 19 -20.80 -30.99 11.79
CA LEU A 19 -21.18 -29.63 12.18
C LEU A 19 -22.39 -29.14 11.38
N VAL A 20 -23.30 -28.46 12.07
CA VAL A 20 -24.44 -27.75 11.45
C VAL A 20 -24.37 -26.28 11.85
N ILE A 21 -24.27 -25.40 10.85
CA ILE A 21 -24.18 -23.95 11.02
C ILE A 21 -25.46 -23.29 10.51
N PRO A 22 -26.15 -22.44 11.31
CA PRO A 22 -27.34 -21.73 10.85
C PRO A 22 -26.98 -20.65 9.83
N ARG A 23 -27.75 -20.56 8.73
CA ARG A 23 -27.63 -19.46 7.77
C ARG A 23 -28.29 -18.19 8.28
N ASN A 24 -27.92 -17.05 7.69
CA ASN A 24 -28.44 -15.72 8.01
C ASN A 24 -28.21 -15.31 9.47
N ARG A 25 -27.12 -15.80 10.06
CA ARG A 25 -26.67 -15.51 11.42
C ARG A 25 -25.22 -15.02 11.41
N VAL A 26 -24.84 -14.33 12.48
CA VAL A 26 -23.43 -14.18 12.85
C VAL A 26 -23.11 -15.38 13.72
N VAL A 27 -22.16 -16.21 13.29
CA VAL A 27 -21.72 -17.42 13.97
C VAL A 27 -20.26 -17.25 14.33
N CYS A 28 -19.96 -17.38 15.61
CA CYS A 28 -18.61 -17.24 16.14
C CYS A 28 -18.05 -18.64 16.47
N LEU A 29 -16.91 -18.98 15.88
CA LEU A 29 -16.14 -20.18 16.21
C LEU A 29 -15.07 -19.79 17.23
N VAL A 30 -15.17 -20.38 18.43
CA VAL A 30 -14.30 -20.08 19.58
C VAL A 30 -13.59 -21.32 20.09
N GLY A 31 -12.47 -21.14 20.79
CA GLY A 31 -11.68 -22.22 21.39
C GLY A 31 -10.16 -22.02 21.26
N VAL A 32 -9.38 -22.82 21.99
CA VAL A 32 -7.91 -22.67 22.11
C VAL A 32 -7.19 -22.72 20.76
N SER A 33 -6.05 -22.01 20.64
CA SER A 33 -5.21 -22.06 19.43
C SER A 33 -4.90 -23.49 18.99
N GLY A 34 -4.94 -23.75 17.68
CA GLY A 34 -4.76 -25.09 17.11
C GLY A 34 -5.97 -26.04 17.22
N SER A 35 -7.10 -25.63 17.80
CA SER A 35 -8.29 -26.49 17.92
C SER A 35 -9.01 -26.82 16.60
N GLY A 36 -8.60 -26.24 15.47
CA GLY A 36 -9.22 -26.47 14.16
C GLY A 36 -10.28 -25.44 13.72
N LYS A 37 -10.48 -24.34 14.48
CA LYS A 37 -11.43 -23.25 14.13
C LYS A 37 -11.19 -22.70 12.73
N SER A 38 -9.94 -22.31 12.45
CA SER A 38 -9.53 -21.74 11.16
C SER A 38 -9.65 -22.78 10.04
N THR A 39 -9.36 -24.05 10.33
CA THR A 39 -9.58 -25.15 9.38
C THR A 39 -11.05 -25.24 8.96
N ILE A 40 -11.98 -25.22 9.91
CA ILE A 40 -13.42 -25.26 9.61
C ILE A 40 -13.84 -24.02 8.81
N ALA A 41 -13.46 -22.83 9.26
CA ALA A 41 -13.87 -21.56 8.65
C ALA A 41 -13.29 -21.35 7.25
N PHE A 42 -11.97 -21.46 7.10
CA PHE A 42 -11.25 -21.07 5.88
C PHE A 42 -11.00 -22.26 4.96
N ASP A 43 -10.43 -23.36 5.48
CA ASP A 43 -10.01 -24.49 4.64
C ASP A 43 -11.18 -25.38 4.23
N ILE A 44 -12.28 -25.40 4.98
CA ILE A 44 -13.49 -26.12 4.60
C ILE A 44 -14.51 -25.15 4.02
N ILE A 45 -15.11 -24.27 4.83
CA ILE A 45 -16.27 -23.49 4.41
C ILE A 45 -15.92 -22.48 3.33
N ALA A 46 -14.93 -21.63 3.57
CA ALA A 46 -14.55 -20.61 2.61
C ALA A 46 -14.02 -21.22 1.31
N ARG A 47 -13.12 -22.21 1.42
CA ARG A 47 -12.54 -22.89 0.25
C ARG A 47 -13.59 -23.60 -0.59
N GLU A 48 -14.54 -24.31 0.03
CA GLU A 48 -15.62 -24.99 -0.69
C GLU A 48 -16.56 -23.99 -1.36
N GLY A 49 -16.93 -22.90 -0.68
CA GLY A 49 -17.78 -21.85 -1.26
C GLY A 49 -17.13 -21.16 -2.47
N GLN A 50 -15.82 -20.90 -2.41
CA GLN A 50 -15.05 -20.36 -3.54
C GLN A 50 -14.94 -21.38 -4.67
N ARG A 51 -14.65 -22.65 -4.35
CA ARG A 51 -14.55 -23.74 -5.34
C ARG A 51 -15.85 -23.90 -6.12
N GLN A 52 -16.99 -24.01 -5.44
CA GLN A 52 -18.30 -24.14 -6.08
C GLN A 52 -18.63 -22.91 -6.94
N TYR A 53 -18.32 -21.70 -6.46
CA TYR A 53 -18.49 -20.48 -7.25
C TYR A 53 -17.61 -20.50 -8.51
N PHE A 54 -16.33 -20.84 -8.39
CA PHE A 54 -15.43 -20.92 -9.54
C PHE A 54 -15.79 -22.03 -10.52
N GLU A 55 -16.39 -23.12 -10.06
CA GLU A 55 -16.91 -24.19 -10.93
C GLU A 55 -18.09 -23.74 -11.79
N SER A 56 -18.89 -22.79 -11.30
CA SER A 56 -19.98 -22.17 -12.07
C SER A 56 -19.49 -21.27 -13.21
N LEU A 57 -18.21 -20.87 -13.20
CA LEU A 57 -17.64 -19.99 -14.22
C LEU A 57 -17.38 -20.73 -15.54
N PRO A 58 -17.40 -20.00 -16.68
CA PRO A 58 -17.09 -20.56 -17.99
C PRO A 58 -15.74 -21.29 -18.01
N ALA A 59 -15.64 -22.36 -18.81
CA ALA A 59 -14.45 -23.22 -18.87
C ALA A 59 -13.15 -22.47 -19.20
N TYR A 60 -13.22 -21.41 -20.02
CA TYR A 60 -12.05 -20.59 -20.35
C TYR A 60 -11.54 -19.81 -19.13
N ALA A 61 -12.44 -19.28 -18.28
CA ALA A 61 -12.07 -18.53 -17.09
C ALA A 61 -11.43 -19.44 -16.03
N ARG A 62 -11.94 -20.67 -15.89
CA ARG A 62 -11.41 -21.69 -14.99
C ARG A 62 -9.94 -22.07 -15.26
N ARG A 63 -9.40 -21.80 -16.46
CA ARG A 63 -7.98 -22.04 -16.78
C ARG A 63 -7.03 -21.07 -16.08
N TYR A 64 -7.50 -19.86 -15.76
CA TYR A 64 -6.69 -18.80 -15.13
C TYR A 64 -6.87 -18.73 -13.62
N LEU A 65 -7.80 -19.52 -13.06
CA LEU A 65 -8.05 -19.59 -11.63
C LEU A 65 -7.19 -20.68 -11.00
N SER A 66 -6.73 -20.42 -9.78
CA SER A 66 -6.07 -21.43 -8.96
C SER A 66 -7.03 -22.61 -8.79
N LYS A 67 -6.62 -23.79 -9.26
CA LYS A 67 -7.35 -25.02 -8.96
C LYS A 67 -7.28 -25.23 -7.46
N SER A 68 -8.43 -25.21 -6.81
CA SER A 68 -8.56 -25.55 -5.40
C SER A 68 -9.03 -26.99 -5.29
N ASN A 69 -8.35 -27.79 -4.49
CA ASN A 69 -8.79 -29.15 -4.20
C ASN A 69 -10.06 -29.10 -3.35
N ARG A 70 -10.91 -30.13 -3.51
CA ARG A 70 -12.06 -30.29 -2.63
C ARG A 70 -11.56 -30.54 -1.20
N PRO A 71 -12.15 -29.88 -0.18
CA PRO A 71 -11.81 -30.17 1.20
C PRO A 71 -12.09 -31.61 1.61
N GLU A 72 -11.30 -32.12 2.55
CA GLU A 72 -11.44 -33.44 3.14
C GLU A 72 -12.62 -33.45 4.13
N ALA A 73 -13.80 -33.78 3.61
CA ALA A 73 -15.01 -34.05 4.36
C ALA A 73 -15.87 -35.07 3.60
N ASP A 74 -16.64 -35.87 4.32
CA ASP A 74 -17.52 -36.89 3.73
C ASP A 74 -18.69 -36.22 2.97
N GLU A 75 -19.26 -35.16 3.55
CA GLU A 75 -20.36 -34.42 2.96
C GLU A 75 -20.30 -32.93 3.32
N ILE A 76 -20.55 -32.06 2.34
CA ILE A 76 -20.72 -30.61 2.56
C ILE A 76 -21.95 -30.14 1.77
N GLN A 77 -22.94 -29.59 2.47
CA GLN A 77 -24.18 -29.10 1.88
C GLN A 77 -24.52 -27.68 2.35
N GLY A 78 -25.32 -26.99 1.53
CA GLY A 78 -25.88 -25.69 1.89
C GLY A 78 -24.87 -24.55 1.97
N ILE A 79 -23.69 -24.68 1.35
CA ILE A 79 -22.70 -23.61 1.19
C ILE A 79 -23.06 -22.75 -0.03
N SER A 80 -22.86 -21.44 0.09
CA SER A 80 -22.96 -20.47 -1.01
C SER A 80 -21.59 -19.87 -1.31
N ALA A 81 -21.52 -19.01 -2.32
CA ALA A 81 -20.32 -18.23 -2.61
C ALA A 81 -19.81 -17.55 -1.32
N SER A 82 -18.51 -17.68 -1.08
CA SER A 82 -17.87 -17.24 0.15
C SER A 82 -16.85 -16.14 -0.11
N ILE A 83 -16.78 -15.19 0.82
CA ILE A 83 -15.85 -14.06 0.78
C ILE A 83 -15.04 -14.07 2.07
N ILE A 84 -13.72 -14.13 1.91
CA ILE A 84 -12.76 -14.11 3.02
C ILE A 84 -12.37 -12.67 3.32
N ILE A 85 -12.46 -12.27 4.59
CA ILE A 85 -12.01 -10.97 5.10
C ILE A 85 -10.96 -11.21 6.19
N SER A 86 -9.74 -11.53 5.76
CA SER A 86 -8.59 -11.74 6.64
C SER A 86 -7.74 -10.47 6.82
N GLN A 87 -6.92 -10.49 7.87
CA GLN A 87 -5.90 -9.47 8.15
C GLN A 87 -4.67 -9.58 7.24
N ASP A 88 -4.64 -10.54 6.33
CA ASP A 88 -3.53 -10.68 5.39
C ASP A 88 -3.32 -9.37 4.65
N ARG A 89 -2.06 -8.91 4.67
CA ARG A 89 -1.65 -7.73 3.90
C ARG A 89 -2.11 -7.93 2.47
N ILE A 90 -2.65 -6.87 1.89
CA ILE A 90 -3.08 -6.86 0.49
C ILE A 90 -1.81 -6.86 -0.38
N ARG A 91 -1.17 -8.02 -0.52
CA ARG A 91 0.02 -8.18 -1.34
C ARG A 91 -0.36 -8.12 -2.81
N GLY A 92 0.47 -7.47 -3.62
CA GLY A 92 0.57 -7.85 -5.03
C GLY A 92 0.58 -6.71 -6.04
N ASN A 93 0.37 -5.46 -5.67
CA ASN A 93 0.56 -4.36 -6.60
C ASN A 93 0.94 -3.05 -5.89
N PRO A 94 2.15 -2.50 -6.12
CA PRO A 94 2.61 -1.28 -5.48
C PRO A 94 1.81 -0.03 -5.90
N ARG A 95 0.95 -0.15 -6.93
CA ARG A 95 -0.02 0.89 -7.32
C ARG A 95 -1.39 0.73 -6.65
N SER A 96 -1.63 -0.34 -5.90
CA SER A 96 -2.86 -0.46 -5.13
C SER A 96 -2.88 0.53 -3.97
N THR A 97 -4.00 1.20 -3.81
CA THR A 97 -4.26 2.20 -2.77
C THR A 97 -5.62 1.95 -2.11
N VAL A 98 -5.87 2.59 -0.97
CA VAL A 98 -7.19 2.58 -0.32
C VAL A 98 -8.28 2.98 -1.32
N GLY A 99 -8.05 4.04 -2.11
CA GLY A 99 -9.03 4.54 -3.07
C GLY A 99 -9.27 3.62 -4.27
N THR A 100 -8.26 2.87 -4.72
CA THR A 100 -8.47 1.88 -5.80
C THR A 100 -9.14 0.62 -5.30
N LEU A 101 -8.85 0.18 -4.07
CA LEU A 101 -9.45 -1.02 -3.48
C LEU A 101 -10.94 -0.85 -3.21
N THR A 102 -11.34 0.36 -2.85
CA THR A 102 -12.71 0.73 -2.48
C THR A 102 -13.48 1.35 -3.64
N GLU A 103 -12.82 1.53 -4.78
CA GLU A 103 -13.34 2.23 -5.97
C GLU A 103 -13.70 3.70 -5.75
N ALA A 104 -13.49 4.26 -4.55
CA ALA A 104 -13.69 5.68 -4.27
C ALA A 104 -12.86 6.58 -5.19
N TYR A 105 -11.64 6.16 -5.53
CA TYR A 105 -10.81 6.91 -6.48
C TYR A 105 -11.40 6.91 -7.90
N THR A 106 -12.15 5.87 -8.30
CA THR A 106 -12.83 5.83 -9.60
C THR A 106 -13.88 6.92 -9.71
N TYR A 107 -14.72 7.09 -8.67
CA TYR A 107 -15.70 8.17 -8.66
C TYR A 107 -15.06 9.55 -8.56
N LEU A 108 -13.97 9.69 -7.80
CA LEU A 108 -13.20 10.93 -7.75
C LEU A 108 -12.65 11.31 -9.13
N ARG A 109 -12.12 10.34 -9.90
CA ARG A 109 -11.67 10.55 -11.28
C ARG A 109 -12.80 10.99 -12.21
N LEU A 110 -13.96 10.38 -12.10
CA LEU A 110 -15.15 10.76 -12.88
C LEU A 110 -15.58 12.19 -12.55
N LEU A 111 -15.53 12.57 -11.28
CA LEU A 111 -15.86 13.92 -10.81
C LEU A 111 -14.94 14.97 -11.46
N TYR A 112 -13.62 14.77 -11.39
CA TYR A 112 -12.65 15.67 -12.04
C TYR A 112 -12.77 15.68 -13.57
N SER A 113 -13.07 14.55 -14.20
CA SER A 113 -13.29 14.48 -15.64
C SER A 113 -14.52 15.27 -16.10
N ARG A 114 -15.62 15.22 -15.34
CA ARG A 114 -16.92 15.81 -15.72
C ARG A 114 -17.13 17.25 -15.25
N VAL A 115 -16.39 17.68 -14.24
CA VAL A 115 -16.51 19.03 -13.65
C VAL A 115 -15.28 19.87 -13.94
N GLY A 116 -14.09 19.26 -13.95
CA GLY A 116 -12.82 19.96 -14.05
C GLY A 116 -12.59 20.63 -15.41
N ARG A 117 -11.85 21.74 -15.38
CA ARG A 117 -11.43 22.51 -16.56
C ARG A 117 -9.90 22.63 -16.62
N PRO A 118 -9.27 22.40 -17.79
CA PRO A 118 -9.86 21.90 -19.03
C PRO A 118 -10.46 20.50 -18.89
N SER A 119 -11.52 20.20 -19.66
CA SER A 119 -12.18 18.89 -19.59
C SER A 119 -11.29 17.84 -20.24
N MET A 120 -11.10 16.72 -19.54
CA MET A 120 -10.27 15.60 -19.98
C MET A 120 -10.96 14.28 -19.66
N ASP A 121 -10.63 13.25 -20.43
CA ASP A 121 -11.10 11.88 -20.16
C ASP A 121 -10.62 11.38 -18.79
N SER A 122 -11.43 10.51 -18.16
CA SER A 122 -11.16 9.91 -16.85
C SER A 122 -9.83 9.14 -16.77
N SER A 123 -9.25 8.74 -17.91
CA SER A 123 -7.96 8.07 -18.00
C SER A 123 -6.78 8.98 -17.66
N TYR A 124 -6.90 10.31 -17.89
CA TYR A 124 -5.89 11.28 -17.46
C TYR A 124 -5.78 11.36 -15.93
N TYR A 125 -6.86 11.06 -15.21
CA TYR A 125 -6.88 11.04 -13.75
C TYR A 125 -6.53 9.65 -13.17
N SER A 126 -6.11 8.69 -14.01
CA SER A 126 -5.70 7.36 -13.57
C SER A 126 -4.18 7.23 -13.49
N PHE A 127 -3.63 7.06 -12.29
CA PHE A 127 -2.20 6.77 -12.14
C PHE A 127 -1.81 5.33 -12.55
N ASN A 128 -2.79 4.48 -12.83
CA ASN A 128 -2.57 3.16 -13.43
C ASN A 128 -2.52 3.23 -14.96
N HIS A 129 -2.91 4.35 -15.57
CA HIS A 129 -2.86 4.56 -17.00
C HIS A 129 -1.64 5.42 -17.38
N PRO A 130 -0.86 5.07 -18.42
CA PRO A 130 0.31 5.85 -18.83
C PRO A 130 0.01 7.34 -19.12
N TYR A 131 -1.19 7.65 -19.62
CA TYR A 131 -1.63 9.04 -19.87
C TYR A 131 -1.86 9.87 -18.62
N GLY A 132 -2.10 9.24 -17.45
CA GLY A 132 -2.34 9.95 -16.19
C GLY A 132 -1.18 9.84 -15.21
N ALA A 133 -0.41 8.76 -15.27
CA ALA A 133 0.67 8.48 -14.32
C ALA A 133 1.78 9.54 -14.34
N CYS A 134 2.28 9.92 -13.16
CA CYS A 134 3.51 10.69 -13.01
C CYS A 134 4.67 9.97 -13.70
N LYS A 135 5.50 10.69 -14.46
CA LYS A 135 6.62 10.11 -15.22
C LYS A 135 7.76 9.66 -14.31
N LYS A 136 8.15 10.47 -13.30
CA LYS A 136 9.23 10.11 -12.35
C LYS A 136 8.91 8.87 -11.53
N CYS A 137 7.76 8.82 -10.85
CA CYS A 137 7.41 7.68 -9.99
C CYS A 137 6.57 6.59 -10.69
N LYS A 138 6.24 6.75 -11.98
CA LYS A 138 5.41 5.80 -12.75
C LYS A 138 4.08 5.44 -12.06
N GLY A 139 3.43 6.43 -11.43
CA GLY A 139 2.15 6.26 -10.73
C GLY A 139 2.23 5.70 -9.30
N LEU A 140 3.43 5.50 -8.76
CA LEU A 140 3.63 4.99 -7.39
C LEU A 140 3.39 6.06 -6.32
N GLY A 141 3.61 7.34 -6.65
CA GLY A 141 3.50 8.46 -5.71
C GLY A 141 4.68 8.59 -4.75
N ARG A 142 5.49 7.54 -4.60
CA ARG A 142 6.73 7.52 -3.84
C ARG A 142 7.94 7.48 -4.75
N ALA A 143 9.05 8.05 -4.29
CA ALA A 143 10.36 7.92 -4.91
C ALA A 143 11.35 7.36 -3.88
N VAL A 144 12.32 6.61 -4.37
CA VAL A 144 13.47 6.17 -3.57
C VAL A 144 14.51 7.27 -3.71
N GLU A 145 14.74 8.03 -2.64
CA GLU A 145 15.71 9.13 -2.61
C GLU A 145 16.81 8.80 -1.61
N VAL A 146 18.02 9.31 -1.84
CA VAL A 146 19.14 9.07 -0.91
C VAL A 146 18.90 9.87 0.37
N SER A 147 18.97 9.19 1.51
CA SER A 147 18.84 9.78 2.83
C SER A 147 20.19 10.31 3.30
N VAL A 148 20.33 11.64 3.37
CA VAL A 148 21.58 12.27 3.79
C VAL A 148 21.99 11.79 5.19
N ASP A 149 21.05 11.72 6.14
CA ASP A 149 21.36 11.31 7.52
C ASP A 149 21.75 9.82 7.64
N LYS A 150 21.45 8.98 6.63
CA LYS A 150 21.97 7.59 6.57
C LYS A 150 23.32 7.49 5.84
N VAL A 151 23.70 8.53 5.10
CA VAL A 151 24.95 8.60 4.33
C VAL A 151 26.05 9.31 5.10
N ILE A 152 25.71 10.25 5.99
CA ILE A 152 26.68 10.99 6.79
C ILE A 152 26.35 10.98 8.28
N ASP A 153 27.39 10.96 9.10
CA ASP A 153 27.35 11.23 10.53
C ASP A 153 27.85 12.66 10.76
N LYS A 154 26.92 13.60 10.97
CA LYS A 154 27.24 15.02 11.13
C LYS A 154 28.15 15.30 12.34
N SER A 155 28.12 14.43 13.35
CA SER A 155 28.85 14.63 14.62
C SER A 155 30.37 14.39 14.51
N LYS A 156 30.81 13.82 13.38
CA LYS A 156 32.19 13.42 13.12
C LYS A 156 32.85 14.30 12.06
N SER A 157 34.18 14.33 12.06
CA SER A 157 34.99 14.84 10.95
C SER A 157 35.19 13.78 9.86
N LEU A 158 35.72 14.20 8.70
CA LEU A 158 36.05 13.26 7.62
C LEU A 158 37.16 12.28 8.02
N ASN A 159 38.08 12.68 8.90
CA ASN A 159 39.11 11.82 9.47
C ASN A 159 38.57 10.84 10.52
N GLU A 160 37.44 11.16 11.16
CA GLU A 160 36.74 10.27 12.09
C GLU A 160 35.77 9.30 11.39
N GLY A 161 35.67 9.37 10.05
CA GLY A 161 34.78 8.53 9.28
C GLY A 161 33.33 9.01 9.24
N ALA A 162 33.13 10.32 9.06
CA ALA A 162 31.79 10.91 8.92
C ALA A 162 30.99 10.42 7.71
N LEU A 163 31.62 9.77 6.72
CA LEU A 163 30.94 9.21 5.55
C LEU A 163 30.66 7.71 5.78
N VAL A 164 29.38 7.36 5.88
CA VAL A 164 28.90 6.01 6.24
C VAL A 164 29.09 4.96 5.14
N PRO A 165 28.97 5.28 3.83
CA PRO A 165 29.08 4.26 2.80
C PRO A 165 30.41 3.51 2.80
N SER A 166 30.37 2.19 2.58
CA SER A 166 31.51 1.29 2.76
C SER A 166 32.70 1.56 1.84
N ASP A 167 32.52 2.27 0.72
CA ASP A 167 33.61 2.70 -0.17
C ASP A 167 34.32 4.00 0.28
N TRP A 168 33.87 4.61 1.38
CA TRP A 168 34.33 5.90 1.92
C TRP A 168 35.00 5.81 3.30
N TYR A 169 35.45 4.62 3.70
CA TYR A 169 36.20 4.46 4.94
C TYR A 169 37.52 5.26 4.94
N VAL A 170 37.96 5.67 6.13
CA VAL A 170 39.18 6.46 6.34
C VAL A 170 40.40 5.70 5.84
N GLY A 171 41.23 6.35 5.02
CA GLY A 171 42.38 5.73 4.35
C GLY A 171 42.03 4.92 3.08
N GLY A 172 40.74 4.81 2.74
CA GLY A 172 40.28 4.22 1.49
C GLY A 172 40.49 5.14 0.27
N ARG A 173 40.29 4.59 -0.94
CA ARG A 173 40.52 5.33 -2.20
C ARG A 173 39.68 6.61 -2.30
N GLN A 174 38.39 6.57 -1.95
CA GLN A 174 37.54 7.76 -2.04
C GLN A 174 37.93 8.83 -1.03
N TRP A 175 38.23 8.42 0.21
CA TRP A 175 38.73 9.33 1.24
C TRP A 175 40.03 10.03 0.79
N SER A 176 40.96 9.31 0.17
CA SER A 176 42.21 9.91 -0.34
C SER A 176 41.97 10.92 -1.45
N ILE A 177 40.95 10.72 -2.30
CA ILE A 177 40.55 11.67 -3.34
C ILE A 177 39.97 12.95 -2.71
N VAL A 178 39.12 12.81 -1.69
CA VAL A 178 38.57 13.96 -0.94
C VAL A 178 39.72 14.76 -0.31
N LYS A 179 40.65 14.09 0.36
CA LYS A 179 41.83 14.72 0.96
C LYS A 179 42.70 15.42 -0.10
N ALA A 180 42.93 14.78 -1.24
CA ALA A 180 43.73 15.32 -2.33
C ALA A 180 43.07 16.50 -3.06
N SER A 181 41.74 16.64 -2.98
CA SER A 181 41.02 17.77 -3.58
C SER A 181 41.39 19.12 -2.95
N GLY A 182 41.80 19.12 -1.67
CA GLY A 182 42.06 20.36 -0.93
C GLY A 182 40.81 21.21 -0.68
N TYR A 183 39.61 20.71 -0.98
CA TYR A 183 38.37 21.46 -0.84
C TYR A 183 37.81 21.51 0.58
N PHE A 184 38.25 20.60 1.44
CA PHE A 184 37.63 20.37 2.75
C PHE A 184 38.68 20.34 3.85
N ASP A 185 38.31 20.91 5.00
CA ASP A 185 39.04 20.70 6.24
C ASP A 185 38.67 19.33 6.82
N MET A 186 39.63 18.40 6.78
CA MET A 186 39.39 16.99 7.10
C MET A 186 39.17 16.73 8.60
N ASP A 187 39.60 17.65 9.47
CA ASP A 187 39.50 17.53 10.94
C ASP A 187 38.29 18.28 11.49
N LYS A 188 37.74 19.21 10.72
CA LYS A 188 36.50 19.91 11.04
C LYS A 188 35.30 18.94 11.02
N LYS A 189 34.43 19.05 12.03
CA LYS A 189 33.19 18.25 12.10
C LYS A 189 32.19 18.71 11.06
N LEU A 190 31.43 17.77 10.50
CA LEU A 190 30.42 18.07 9.47
C LEU A 190 29.30 18.98 9.98
N THR A 191 29.02 19.04 11.29
CA THR A 191 28.09 20.04 11.87
C THR A 191 28.51 21.47 11.61
N ASP A 192 29.82 21.72 11.52
CA ASP A 192 30.39 23.07 11.42
C ASP A 192 30.67 23.47 9.96
N TYR A 193 30.42 22.56 9.01
CA TYR A 193 30.59 22.82 7.58
C TYR A 193 29.57 23.85 7.10
N ARG A 194 30.00 24.71 6.18
CA ARG A 194 29.10 25.61 5.45
C ARG A 194 28.20 24.80 4.52
N ALA A 195 27.02 25.32 4.20
CA ALA A 195 26.09 24.66 3.29
C ALA A 195 26.72 24.31 1.92
N GLU A 196 27.59 25.18 1.39
CA GLU A 196 28.33 24.96 0.14
C GLU A 196 29.36 23.83 0.24
N GLU A 197 30.05 23.71 1.38
CA GLU A 197 31.01 22.62 1.66
C GLU A 197 30.25 21.29 1.73
N LEU A 198 29.11 21.28 2.43
CA LEU A 198 28.27 20.10 2.55
C LEU A 198 27.60 19.70 1.22
N ASP A 199 27.14 20.66 0.43
CA ASP A 199 26.59 20.41 -0.90
C ASP A 199 27.65 19.82 -1.83
N ARG A 200 28.87 20.38 -1.82
CA ARG A 200 29.97 19.88 -2.65
C ARG A 200 30.36 18.45 -2.27
N ILE A 201 30.46 18.10 -0.99
CA ILE A 201 30.84 16.73 -0.61
C ILE A 201 29.73 15.72 -0.91
N LEU A 202 28.46 16.13 -0.93
CA LEU A 202 27.32 15.24 -1.18
C LEU A 202 26.98 15.13 -2.68
N TYR A 203 26.87 16.25 -3.38
CA TYR A 203 26.21 16.32 -4.69
C TYR A 203 27.10 16.75 -5.85
N ALA A 204 28.38 17.08 -5.62
CA ALA A 204 29.25 17.55 -6.69
C ALA A 204 29.31 16.59 -7.89
N PRO A 205 29.18 17.09 -9.13
CA PRO A 205 29.37 16.28 -10.32
C PRO A 205 30.84 15.82 -10.44
N PRO A 206 31.13 14.86 -11.34
CA PRO A 206 32.49 14.35 -11.52
C PRO A 206 33.44 15.45 -12.00
N GLU A 207 34.45 15.73 -11.19
CA GLU A 207 35.47 16.75 -11.42
C GLU A 207 36.85 16.07 -11.46
N MET A 208 37.64 16.35 -12.49
CA MET A 208 38.99 15.81 -12.61
C MET A 208 39.97 16.62 -11.79
N LEU A 209 40.62 15.96 -10.85
CA LEU A 209 41.72 16.51 -10.07
C LEU A 209 43.04 15.99 -10.62
N GLN A 210 44.05 16.86 -10.68
CA GLN A 210 45.41 16.49 -11.05
C GLN A 210 46.33 16.86 -9.89
N SER A 211 47.16 15.91 -9.47
CA SER A 211 48.23 16.15 -8.52
C SER A 211 49.56 15.76 -9.15
N VAL A 212 50.56 16.64 -9.00
CA VAL A 212 51.91 16.41 -9.51
C VAL A 212 52.79 16.03 -8.33
N SER A 213 53.22 14.77 -8.29
CA SER A 213 54.17 14.28 -7.29
C SER A 213 55.46 13.84 -8.00
N GLY A 214 56.45 14.74 -8.03
CA GLY A 214 57.71 14.51 -8.74
C GLY A 214 57.51 14.35 -10.25
N LYS A 215 57.83 13.17 -10.82
CA LYS A 215 57.71 12.86 -12.27
C LYS A 215 56.37 12.22 -12.67
N PHE A 216 55.47 11.94 -11.72
CA PHE A 216 54.19 11.28 -11.99
C PHE A 216 53.03 12.27 -11.83
N ILE A 217 52.12 12.27 -12.82
CA ILE A 217 50.87 13.04 -12.78
C ILE A 217 49.75 12.06 -12.42
N ASP A 218 49.29 12.14 -11.18
CA ASP A 218 48.13 11.35 -10.75
C ASP A 218 46.84 12.09 -11.11
N ARG A 219 45.95 11.39 -11.81
CA ARG A 219 44.63 11.89 -12.19
C ARG A 219 43.56 11.18 -11.38
N TRP A 220 42.80 11.97 -10.63
CA TRP A 220 41.68 11.49 -9.83
C TRP A 220 40.39 12.11 -10.33
N THR A 221 39.26 11.48 -10.04
CA THR A 221 37.95 12.08 -10.27
C THR A 221 37.25 12.19 -8.93
N PHE A 222 37.10 13.42 -8.46
CA PHE A 222 36.27 13.73 -7.31
C PHE A 222 34.81 13.82 -7.76
N GLN A 223 33.91 13.27 -6.96
CA GLN A 223 32.47 13.41 -7.14
C GLN A 223 31.82 13.26 -5.78
N GLY A 224 30.67 13.89 -5.58
CA GLY A 224 29.95 13.84 -4.32
C GLY A 224 29.49 12.42 -3.97
N VAL A 225 29.35 12.14 -2.67
CA VAL A 225 28.95 10.81 -2.15
C VAL A 225 27.57 10.41 -2.65
N VAL A 226 26.58 11.31 -2.56
CA VAL A 226 25.22 11.08 -3.02
C VAL A 226 25.18 10.97 -4.54
N HIS A 227 25.89 11.84 -5.25
CA HIS A 227 26.02 11.76 -6.71
C HIS A 227 26.54 10.38 -7.14
N ARG A 228 27.60 9.89 -6.50
CA ARG A 228 28.16 8.56 -6.75
C ARG A 228 27.15 7.44 -6.49
N ILE A 229 26.41 7.48 -5.38
CA ILE A 229 25.39 6.48 -5.04
C ILE A 229 24.28 6.43 -6.10
N ILE A 230 23.79 7.60 -6.54
CA ILE A 230 22.74 7.69 -7.56
C ILE A 230 23.23 7.18 -8.92
N HIS A 231 24.40 7.62 -9.37
CA HIS A 231 24.90 7.35 -10.72
C HIS A 231 25.61 6.00 -10.87
N ARG A 232 26.06 5.37 -9.78
CA ARG A 232 26.58 4.00 -9.80
C ARG A 232 25.55 3.00 -10.33
N ASN A 233 24.27 3.29 -10.13
CA ASN A 233 23.16 2.42 -10.51
C ASN A 233 22.59 2.67 -11.91
N ASN A 234 22.88 3.83 -12.54
CA ASN A 234 22.38 4.12 -13.89
C ASN A 234 23.17 3.42 -15.01
N ASN A 235 24.45 3.08 -14.78
CA ASN A 235 25.33 2.51 -15.81
C ASN A 235 25.28 0.98 -15.91
N ALA A 236 24.60 0.30 -14.99
CA ALA A 236 24.35 -1.13 -15.07
C ALA A 236 22.84 -1.34 -14.93
N HIS A 237 22.23 -2.19 -15.74
CA HIS A 237 20.85 -2.67 -15.55
C HIS A 237 20.71 -3.53 -14.28
N ARG A 238 21.22 -3.04 -13.15
CA ARG A 238 21.28 -3.71 -11.86
C ARG A 238 20.23 -3.05 -10.98
N SER A 239 19.20 -3.82 -10.62
CA SER A 239 18.28 -3.43 -9.56
C SER A 239 19.06 -3.11 -8.27
N LEU A 240 18.59 -2.13 -7.50
CA LEU A 240 19.13 -1.79 -6.19
C LEU A 240 19.33 -3.07 -5.36
N SER A 241 20.55 -3.33 -4.88
CA SER A 241 20.78 -4.46 -3.97
C SER A 241 20.17 -4.15 -2.60
N GLU A 242 19.85 -5.18 -1.81
CA GLU A 242 19.39 -4.99 -0.42
C GLU A 242 20.38 -4.15 0.41
N ASN A 243 21.68 -4.29 0.12
CA ASN A 243 22.74 -3.52 0.75
C ASN A 243 22.79 -2.05 0.30
N ASP A 244 22.21 -1.69 -0.85
CA ASP A 244 22.11 -0.29 -1.27
C ASP A 244 20.93 0.39 -0.57
N MET A 245 19.82 -0.34 -0.34
CA MET A 245 18.60 0.20 0.27
C MET A 245 18.81 0.85 1.65
N LYS A 246 19.86 0.48 2.39
CA LYS A 246 20.17 1.07 3.69
C LYS A 246 20.43 2.57 3.65
N TYR A 247 20.79 3.14 2.50
CA TYR A 247 21.05 4.58 2.36
C TYR A 247 19.88 5.37 1.79
N PHE A 248 18.75 4.71 1.48
CA PHE A 248 17.62 5.38 0.84
C PHE A 248 16.45 5.51 1.80
N ASP A 249 15.62 6.52 1.55
CA ASP A 249 14.29 6.68 2.12
C ASP A 249 13.23 6.61 1.02
N LEU A 250 12.09 6.04 1.38
CA LEU A 250 10.87 6.12 0.60
C LEU A 250 10.15 7.42 0.96
N VAL A 251 10.32 8.42 0.12
CA VAL A 251 9.70 9.75 0.29
C VAL A 251 8.56 9.95 -0.70
N ASP A 252 7.72 10.96 -0.46
CA ASP A 252 6.79 11.41 -1.50
C ASP A 252 7.55 11.87 -2.73
N CYS A 253 7.08 11.45 -3.90
CA CYS A 253 7.72 11.77 -5.15
C CYS A 253 7.75 13.29 -5.32
N PRO A 254 8.93 13.91 -5.54
CA PRO A 254 9.06 15.36 -5.57
C PRO A 254 8.40 16.02 -6.78
N GLU A 255 8.03 15.28 -7.82
CA GLU A 255 7.31 15.83 -8.98
C GLU A 255 5.79 15.89 -8.77
N CYS A 256 5.22 14.89 -8.11
CA CYS A 256 3.76 14.80 -7.94
C CYS A 256 3.30 14.96 -6.49
N HIS A 257 4.25 15.12 -5.55
CA HIS A 257 4.03 15.27 -4.11
C HIS A 257 3.06 14.22 -3.55
N GLY A 258 3.27 12.94 -3.91
CA GLY A 258 2.39 11.84 -3.50
C GLY A 258 1.09 11.72 -4.30
N GLY A 259 0.76 12.68 -5.17
CA GLY A 259 -0.48 12.70 -5.97
C GLY A 259 -0.54 11.68 -7.11
N ARG A 260 0.57 10.95 -7.39
CA ARG A 260 0.69 9.83 -8.35
C ARG A 260 0.45 10.18 -9.84
N LEU A 261 0.00 11.39 -10.14
CA LEU A 261 -0.39 11.82 -11.48
C LEU A 261 0.63 12.78 -12.11
N ASN A 262 0.55 12.93 -13.43
CA ASN A 262 1.36 13.90 -14.16
C ASN A 262 0.88 15.34 -13.94
N SER A 263 1.73 16.30 -14.30
CA SER A 263 1.48 17.74 -14.15
C SER A 263 0.17 18.19 -14.78
N LYS A 264 -0.11 17.76 -16.03
CA LYS A 264 -1.32 18.13 -16.76
C LYS A 264 -2.61 17.76 -16.00
N SER A 265 -2.64 16.58 -15.39
CA SER A 265 -3.79 16.14 -14.59
C SER A 265 -3.90 16.88 -13.26
N LEU A 266 -2.76 17.32 -12.69
CA LEU A 266 -2.70 18.08 -11.44
C LEU A 266 -2.95 19.59 -11.63
N GLU A 267 -2.93 20.10 -12.85
CA GLU A 267 -3.33 21.48 -13.18
C GLU A 267 -4.84 21.71 -13.03
N VAL A 268 -5.66 20.66 -13.22
CA VAL A 268 -7.12 20.77 -13.08
C VAL A 268 -7.51 20.86 -11.63
N ARG A 269 -8.23 21.94 -11.29
CA ARG A 269 -8.66 22.24 -9.92
C ARG A 269 -10.18 22.32 -9.80
N LEU A 270 -10.70 21.78 -8.70
CA LEU A 270 -12.08 21.92 -8.24
C LEU A 270 -12.04 22.54 -6.84
N ASN A 271 -12.79 23.63 -6.60
CA ASN A 271 -12.73 24.41 -5.35
C ASN A 271 -11.28 24.69 -4.90
N GLY A 272 -10.41 25.05 -5.85
CA GLY A 272 -9.01 25.38 -5.59
C GLY A 272 -8.08 24.18 -5.35
N LYS A 273 -8.58 22.94 -5.26
CA LYS A 273 -7.74 21.73 -5.07
C LYS A 273 -7.66 20.87 -6.33
N ASN A 274 -6.51 20.26 -6.58
CA ASN A 274 -6.37 19.24 -7.62
C ASN A 274 -6.66 17.83 -7.07
N ILE A 275 -6.82 16.84 -7.96
CA ILE A 275 -7.18 15.47 -7.56
C ILE A 275 -6.11 14.80 -6.69
N GLY A 276 -4.83 15.13 -6.89
CA GLY A 276 -3.73 14.59 -6.09
C GLY A 276 -3.79 15.09 -4.65
N GLU A 277 -4.01 16.40 -4.48
CA GLU A 277 -4.23 17.05 -3.19
C GLU A 277 -5.43 16.43 -2.47
N VAL A 278 -6.59 16.29 -3.15
CA VAL A 278 -7.79 15.67 -2.56
C VAL A 278 -7.59 14.21 -2.22
N GLY A 279 -6.89 13.45 -3.07
CA GLY A 279 -6.56 12.04 -2.83
C GLY A 279 -5.61 11.83 -1.64
N ASN A 280 -4.86 12.87 -1.25
CA ASN A 280 -3.94 12.85 -0.12
C ASN A 280 -4.56 13.34 1.19
N LEU A 281 -5.74 13.97 1.16
CA LEU A 281 -6.47 14.38 2.37
C LEU A 281 -6.89 13.15 3.20
N PRO A 282 -7.02 13.29 4.54
CA PRO A 282 -7.79 12.36 5.34
C PRO A 282 -9.18 12.13 4.74
N LEU A 283 -9.73 10.92 4.84
CA LEU A 283 -11.03 10.58 4.23
C LEU A 283 -12.15 11.49 4.74
N GLU A 284 -12.08 11.92 6.00
CA GLU A 284 -13.04 12.86 6.62
C GLU A 284 -13.02 14.23 5.91
N GLU A 285 -11.83 14.76 5.65
CA GLU A 285 -11.65 16.02 4.91
C GLU A 285 -11.99 15.86 3.43
N CYS A 286 -11.66 14.70 2.83
CA CYS A 286 -12.04 14.36 1.46
C CYS A 286 -13.57 14.32 1.32
N LEU A 287 -14.28 13.74 2.29
CA LEU A 287 -15.73 13.73 2.34
C LEU A 287 -16.31 15.15 2.41
N ALA A 288 -15.76 16.00 3.28
CA ALA A 288 -16.16 17.40 3.38
C ALA A 288 -15.94 18.15 2.05
N PHE A 289 -14.78 17.94 1.41
CA PHE A 289 -14.48 18.50 0.10
C PHE A 289 -15.51 18.05 -0.95
N VAL A 290 -15.79 16.74 -1.05
CA VAL A 290 -16.76 16.21 -2.03
C VAL A 290 -18.15 16.79 -1.81
N LYS A 291 -18.60 16.92 -0.54
CA LYS A 291 -19.89 17.53 -0.19
C LYS A 291 -19.97 19.00 -0.61
N SER A 292 -18.87 19.76 -0.49
CA SER A 292 -18.79 21.19 -0.80
C SER A 292 -18.91 21.54 -2.30
N LEU A 293 -18.78 20.56 -3.20
CA LEU A 293 -18.80 20.81 -4.63
C LEU A 293 -20.24 21.08 -5.10
N ASP A 294 -20.49 22.30 -5.56
CA ASP A 294 -21.76 22.70 -6.16
C ASP A 294 -21.63 22.76 -7.68
N HIS A 295 -22.08 21.69 -8.35
CA HIS A 295 -22.10 21.63 -9.81
C HIS A 295 -23.09 20.56 -10.30
N LYS A 296 -23.85 20.86 -11.36
CA LYS A 296 -24.86 19.94 -11.93
C LYS A 296 -24.35 18.53 -12.19
N ASN A 297 -23.17 18.40 -12.81
CA ASN A 297 -22.56 17.08 -13.08
C ASN A 297 -22.02 16.38 -11.82
N ALA A 298 -21.72 17.14 -10.76
CA ALA A 298 -21.24 16.57 -9.51
C ALA A 298 -22.37 15.87 -8.75
N GLU A 299 -23.59 16.42 -8.78
CA GLU A 299 -24.76 15.87 -8.07
C GLU A 299 -25.12 14.44 -8.48
N VAL A 300 -24.78 14.02 -9.69
CA VAL A 300 -24.99 12.64 -10.16
C VAL A 300 -23.93 11.67 -9.60
N ILE A 301 -22.73 12.15 -9.33
CA ILE A 301 -21.55 11.32 -8.96
C ILE A 301 -21.35 11.31 -7.44
N LYS A 302 -21.58 12.46 -6.78
CA LYS A 302 -21.36 12.68 -5.34
C LYS A 302 -22.02 11.62 -4.46
N PRO A 303 -23.28 11.19 -4.64
CA PRO A 303 -23.93 10.27 -3.72
C PRO A 303 -23.14 8.96 -3.54
N ARG A 304 -22.71 8.35 -4.64
CA ARG A 304 -21.92 7.10 -4.61
C ARG A 304 -20.57 7.27 -3.94
N LEU A 305 -19.87 8.38 -4.22
CA LEU A 305 -18.58 8.68 -3.60
C LEU A 305 -18.73 8.96 -2.10
N ILE A 306 -19.76 9.72 -1.72
CA ILE A 306 -20.09 10.03 -0.32
C ILE A 306 -20.37 8.75 0.45
N ASP A 307 -21.18 7.83 -0.10
CA ASP A 307 -21.50 6.56 0.55
C ASP A 307 -20.24 5.71 0.79
N GLN A 308 -19.33 5.65 -0.20
CA GLN A 308 -18.06 4.92 -0.07
C GLN A 308 -17.13 5.53 0.97
N LEU A 309 -16.97 6.86 0.96
CA LEU A 309 -16.14 7.57 1.94
C LEU A 309 -16.73 7.44 3.35
N GLN A 310 -18.05 7.59 3.50
CA GLN A 310 -18.73 7.44 4.77
C GLN A 310 -18.62 6.01 5.30
N GLY A 311 -18.74 5.00 4.43
CA GLY A 311 -18.54 3.60 4.81
C GLY A 311 -17.14 3.33 5.39
N LEU A 312 -16.11 3.95 4.82
CA LEU A 312 -14.73 3.87 5.33
C LEU A 312 -14.55 4.61 6.65
N ILE A 313 -15.16 5.79 6.80
CA ILE A 313 -15.09 6.56 8.05
C ILE A 313 -15.80 5.80 9.17
N ASN A 314 -16.98 5.24 8.91
CA ASN A 314 -17.77 4.51 9.90
C ASN A 314 -17.08 3.23 10.40
N ILE A 315 -16.18 2.65 9.61
CA ILE A 315 -15.37 1.51 10.04
C ILE A 315 -14.07 1.92 10.76
N GLY A 316 -13.88 3.22 11.04
CA GLY A 316 -12.76 3.71 11.82
C GLY A 316 -11.45 3.81 11.04
N VAL A 317 -11.50 4.04 9.72
CA VAL A 317 -10.31 4.33 8.91
C VAL A 317 -10.33 5.75 8.31
N GLY A 318 -11.09 6.66 8.92
CA GLY A 318 -11.28 8.04 8.45
C GLY A 318 -9.99 8.87 8.35
N TYR A 319 -8.97 8.54 9.15
CA TYR A 319 -7.66 9.20 9.15
C TYR A 319 -6.77 8.81 7.95
N LEU A 320 -7.09 7.74 7.23
CA LEU A 320 -6.35 7.34 6.03
C LEU A 320 -6.62 8.30 4.88
N SER A 321 -5.84 8.21 3.80
CA SER A 321 -6.09 8.93 2.56
C SER A 321 -6.35 7.97 1.40
N LEU A 322 -7.01 8.44 0.33
CA LEU A 322 -7.30 7.60 -0.83
C LEU A 322 -6.02 7.13 -1.55
N ASN A 323 -4.97 7.94 -1.57
CA ASN A 323 -3.68 7.62 -2.18
C ASN A 323 -2.75 6.80 -1.27
N ARG A 324 -3.15 6.51 -0.02
CA ARG A 324 -2.41 5.64 0.90
C ARG A 324 -2.21 4.27 0.25
N SER A 325 -0.96 3.82 0.18
CA SER A 325 -0.61 2.55 -0.44
C SER A 325 -1.18 1.37 0.36
N ALA A 326 -1.77 0.41 -0.35
CA ALA A 326 -2.36 -0.79 0.26
C ALA A 326 -1.32 -1.63 1.03
N ASP A 327 -0.08 -1.67 0.53
CA ASP A 327 1.02 -2.41 1.15
C ASP A 327 1.48 -1.81 2.49
N THR A 328 1.10 -0.55 2.76
CA THR A 328 1.47 0.20 3.99
C THR A 328 0.40 0.17 5.07
N LEU A 329 -0.68 -0.57 4.85
CA LEU A 329 -1.74 -0.78 5.83
C LEU A 329 -1.31 -1.87 6.82
N SER A 330 -1.59 -1.64 8.10
CA SER A 330 -1.59 -2.70 9.12
C SER A 330 -2.63 -3.77 8.78
N GLY A 331 -2.51 -4.96 9.39
CA GLY A 331 -3.46 -6.06 9.18
C GLY A 331 -4.90 -5.66 9.49
N GLY A 332 -5.12 -4.99 10.62
CA GLY A 332 -6.43 -4.47 11.01
C GLY A 332 -6.97 -3.39 10.06
N GLU A 333 -6.14 -2.44 9.62
CA GLU A 333 -6.57 -1.44 8.61
C GLU A 333 -6.97 -2.11 7.29
N ALA A 334 -6.17 -3.06 6.80
CA ALA A 334 -6.45 -3.79 5.58
C ALA A 334 -7.77 -4.56 5.68
N GLN A 335 -8.01 -5.21 6.82
CA GLN A 335 -9.25 -5.91 7.09
C GLN A 335 -10.46 -4.98 7.10
N ARG A 336 -10.37 -3.82 7.79
CA ARG A 336 -11.45 -2.82 7.86
C ARG A 336 -11.75 -2.21 6.49
N VAL A 337 -10.73 -1.91 5.67
CA VAL A 337 -10.91 -1.44 4.30
C VAL A 337 -11.61 -2.50 3.42
N LYS A 338 -11.22 -3.78 3.52
CA LYS A 338 -11.90 -4.88 2.83
C LYS A 338 -13.36 -5.00 3.28
N MET A 339 -13.63 -4.88 4.58
CA MET A 339 -14.98 -4.95 5.13
C MET A 339 -15.87 -3.78 4.68
N ALA A 340 -15.35 -2.56 4.67
CA ALA A 340 -16.08 -1.39 4.16
C ALA A 340 -16.49 -1.56 2.69
N ARG A 341 -15.62 -2.15 1.87
CA ARG A 341 -15.96 -2.51 0.48
C ARG A 341 -17.15 -3.47 0.42
N GLN A 342 -17.14 -4.53 1.24
CA GLN A 342 -18.23 -5.51 1.23
C GLN A 342 -19.55 -4.94 1.74
N LEU A 343 -19.51 -4.05 2.74
CA LEU A 343 -20.69 -3.32 3.21
C LEU A 343 -21.28 -2.37 2.16
N GLY A 344 -20.45 -1.89 1.22
CA GLY A 344 -20.90 -1.11 0.07
C GLY A 344 -21.48 -1.94 -1.07
N CYS A 345 -21.33 -3.27 -1.02
CA CYS A 345 -21.88 -4.18 -2.02
C CYS A 345 -23.28 -4.65 -1.60
N SER A 346 -24.20 -4.77 -2.56
CA SER A 346 -25.56 -5.31 -2.34
C SER A 346 -25.62 -6.83 -2.52
N LEU A 347 -24.59 -7.56 -2.06
CA LEU A 347 -24.55 -9.02 -2.14
C LEU A 347 -25.45 -9.64 -1.07
N ILE A 348 -26.22 -10.65 -1.48
CA ILE A 348 -27.12 -11.44 -0.62
C ILE A 348 -26.74 -12.91 -0.71
N GLU A 349 -27.23 -13.72 0.23
CA GLU A 349 -26.99 -15.17 0.31
C GLU A 349 -25.51 -15.58 0.29
N THR A 350 -24.61 -14.66 0.65
CA THR A 350 -23.16 -14.85 0.66
C THR A 350 -22.70 -15.32 2.04
N VAL A 351 -21.63 -16.11 2.09
CA VAL A 351 -20.96 -16.52 3.34
C VAL A 351 -19.70 -15.68 3.53
N TYR A 352 -19.74 -14.73 4.46
CA TYR A 352 -18.54 -13.98 4.86
C TYR A 352 -17.78 -14.76 5.92
N VAL A 353 -16.48 -14.93 5.75
CA VAL A 353 -15.59 -15.60 6.71
C VAL A 353 -14.52 -14.62 7.16
N LEU A 354 -14.47 -14.31 8.46
CA LEU A 354 -13.58 -13.32 9.05
C LEU A 354 -12.63 -13.96 10.06
N ASP A 355 -11.38 -13.51 10.05
CA ASP A 355 -10.32 -13.96 10.95
C ASP A 355 -10.01 -12.88 11.98
N GLU A 356 -10.30 -13.16 13.25
CA GLU A 356 -10.00 -12.31 14.40
C GLU A 356 -10.26 -10.80 14.14
N PRO A 357 -11.47 -10.40 13.74
CA PRO A 357 -11.76 -9.02 13.37
C PRO A 357 -11.64 -8.03 14.53
N THR A 358 -11.55 -8.52 15.78
CA THR A 358 -11.32 -7.68 16.97
C THR A 358 -9.86 -7.59 17.39
N ALA A 359 -8.95 -8.37 16.80
CA ALA A 359 -7.55 -8.40 17.20
C ALA A 359 -6.87 -7.05 17.01
N GLY A 360 -6.22 -6.57 18.07
CA GLY A 360 -5.49 -5.30 18.10
C GLY A 360 -6.38 -4.05 18.10
N LEU A 361 -7.70 -4.19 18.30
CA LEU A 361 -8.61 -3.06 18.45
C LEU A 361 -8.73 -2.58 19.89
N HIS A 362 -8.92 -1.28 20.05
CA HIS A 362 -9.31 -0.72 21.34
C HIS A 362 -10.74 -1.17 21.69
N PRO A 363 -11.08 -1.44 22.96
CA PRO A 363 -12.42 -1.94 23.34
C PRO A 363 -13.60 -1.10 22.83
N LYS A 364 -13.41 0.21 22.69
CA LYS A 364 -14.42 1.12 22.11
C LYS A 364 -14.72 0.83 20.63
N ASP A 365 -13.74 0.35 19.88
CA ASP A 365 -13.88 0.09 18.44
C ASP A 365 -14.50 -1.28 18.14
N ILE A 366 -14.51 -2.19 19.12
CA ILE A 366 -15.13 -3.53 18.99
C ILE A 366 -16.63 -3.41 18.73
N ILE A 367 -17.30 -2.44 19.35
CA ILE A 367 -18.73 -2.18 19.15
C ILE A 367 -19.03 -1.89 17.67
N ASN A 368 -18.19 -1.08 17.03
CA ASN A 368 -18.33 -0.74 15.61
C ASN A 368 -18.17 -1.97 14.71
N ILE A 369 -17.22 -2.86 15.04
CA ILE A 369 -17.05 -4.12 14.30
C ILE A 369 -18.29 -5.00 14.43
N VAL A 370 -18.80 -5.19 15.65
CA VAL A 370 -20.01 -6.01 15.89
C VAL A 370 -21.21 -5.46 15.14
N GLU A 371 -21.39 -4.14 15.12
CA GLU A 371 -22.46 -3.49 14.36
C GLU A 371 -22.32 -3.76 12.86
N ASN A 372 -21.09 -3.66 12.32
CA ASN A 372 -20.81 -3.95 10.93
C ASN A 372 -21.03 -5.43 10.56
N LEU A 373 -20.70 -6.38 11.44
CA LEU A 373 -21.02 -7.80 11.25
C LEU A 373 -22.54 -8.02 11.19
N ASN A 374 -23.29 -7.36 12.05
CA ASN A 374 -24.75 -7.40 12.04
C ASN A 374 -25.33 -6.78 10.76
N ARG A 375 -24.73 -5.71 10.22
CA ARG A 375 -25.14 -5.12 8.94
C ARG A 375 -24.94 -6.08 7.77
N LEU A 376 -23.80 -6.78 7.71
CA LEU A 376 -23.58 -7.83 6.71
C LEU A 376 -24.68 -8.91 6.82
N ARG A 377 -24.94 -9.40 8.04
CA ARG A 377 -26.01 -10.38 8.30
C ARG A 377 -27.38 -9.88 7.87
N ASN A 378 -27.76 -8.66 8.25
CA ASN A 378 -29.07 -8.06 7.97
C ASN A 378 -29.35 -7.92 6.47
N SER A 379 -28.30 -7.93 5.64
CA SER A 379 -28.40 -7.97 4.18
C SER A 379 -28.62 -9.40 3.64
N SER A 380 -29.24 -10.29 4.44
CA SER A 380 -29.48 -11.70 4.11
C SER A 380 -28.20 -12.51 3.82
N ASN A 381 -27.14 -12.26 4.59
CA ASN A 381 -25.88 -13.00 4.49
C ASN A 381 -25.60 -13.80 5.77
N THR A 382 -24.73 -14.80 5.64
CA THR A 382 -24.19 -15.54 6.79
C THR A 382 -22.79 -15.03 7.08
N VAL A 383 -22.49 -14.77 8.35
CA VAL A 383 -21.18 -14.25 8.78
C VAL A 383 -20.58 -15.25 9.74
N ILE A 384 -19.44 -15.82 9.39
CA ILE A 384 -18.67 -16.74 10.21
C ILE A 384 -17.41 -16.02 10.66
N VAL A 385 -17.20 -16.00 11.98
CA VAL A 385 -16.07 -15.29 12.59
C VAL A 385 -15.27 -16.28 13.41
N VAL A 386 -13.95 -16.26 13.27
CA VAL A 386 -13.02 -16.94 14.18
C VAL A 386 -12.53 -15.93 15.20
N GLU A 387 -12.72 -16.21 16.49
CA GLU A 387 -12.32 -15.35 17.62
C GLU A 387 -11.91 -16.21 18.83
N HIS A 388 -11.35 -15.57 19.87
CA HIS A 388 -10.86 -16.22 21.09
C HIS A 388 -11.61 -15.83 22.36
#